data_AF-A0A090SZU5-F1
#
_entry.id   AF-A0A090SZU5-F1
#
_cell.length_a   1.000
_cell.length_b   1.000
_cell.length_c   1.000
_cell.angle_alpha   90.00
_cell.angle_beta   90.00
_cell.angle_gamma   90.00
#
_symmetry.space_group_name_H-M   'P 1'
#
loop_
_entity.id
_entity.type
_entity.pdbx_description
1 polymer ?
#
loop_
_entity_poly.entity_id
_entity_poly.type
_entity_poly.pdbx_seq_one_letter_code
_entity_poly.pdbx_strand_id
1 'polypeptide(L)' 'MQYAAADWKPQFTAERRVLNVGDTKVLKWGGYGKDTKSTIEVAGKYVWSVKFDEKANPIAVSLNQCQ' A
#
# COMPACT_ATOMS: atom_id res chain seq x y z
N MET A 1 2.52 -6.00 -4.50
CA MET A 1 2.30 -4.64 -5.01
C MET A 1 3.20 -3.70 -4.25
N GLN A 2 3.90 -2.83 -4.98
CA GLN A 2 4.74 -1.78 -4.46
C GLN A 2 4.27 -0.45 -5.04
N TYR A 3 4.24 0.61 -4.24
CA TYR A 3 4.03 1.96 -4.73
C TYR A 3 5.38 2.57 -5.05
N ALA A 4 5.59 2.98 -6.29
CA ALA A 4 6.81 3.65 -6.71
C ALA A 4 6.45 4.81 -7.63
N ALA A 5 7.18 5.92 -7.49
CA ALA A 5 7.19 6.95 -8.53
C ALA A 5 7.81 6.39 -9.82
N ALA A 6 7.56 7.07 -10.95
CA ALA A 6 7.98 6.61 -12.27
C ALA A 6 9.52 6.46 -12.40
N ASP A 7 10.27 7.28 -11.68
CA ASP A 7 11.73 7.24 -11.57
C ASP A 7 12.23 6.24 -10.51
N TRP A 8 11.33 5.39 -9.99
CA TRP A 8 11.56 4.47 -8.89
C TRP A 8 11.93 5.14 -7.57
N LYS A 9 11.77 6.46 -7.39
CA LYS A 9 12.02 7.15 -6.11
C LYS A 9 11.06 8.34 -5.94
N PRO A 10 10.14 8.31 -4.95
CA PRO A 10 10.13 7.43 -3.79
C PRO A 10 9.45 6.07 -4.02
N GLN A 11 9.75 5.10 -3.15
CA GLN A 11 9.09 3.79 -3.09
C GLN A 11 8.46 3.59 -1.71
N PHE A 12 7.33 2.88 -1.65
CA PHE A 12 6.60 2.61 -0.43
C PHE A 12 6.04 1.19 -0.38
N THR A 13 5.91 0.65 0.83
CA THR A 13 5.33 -0.67 1.10
C THR A 13 4.57 -0.67 2.43
N ALA A 14 3.58 -1.54 2.57
CA ALA A 14 2.87 -1.71 3.82
C ALA A 14 3.80 -2.29 4.90
N GLU A 15 3.54 -1.93 6.15
CA GLU A 15 4.21 -2.55 7.28
C GLU A 15 4.12 -4.08 7.23
N ARG A 16 5.24 -4.73 7.55
CA ARG A 16 5.43 -6.19 7.47
C ARG A 16 5.18 -6.80 6.08
N ARG A 17 5.00 -5.99 5.04
CA ARG A 17 4.75 -6.42 3.65
C ARG A 17 3.46 -7.22 3.48
N VAL A 18 2.45 -6.97 4.32
CA VAL A 18 1.15 -7.64 4.22
C VAL A 18 0.03 -6.63 4.38
N LEU A 19 -0.96 -6.65 3.50
CA LEU A 19 -2.17 -5.83 3.59
C LEU A 19 -3.37 -6.63 3.07
N ASN A 20 -4.30 -7.01 3.94
CA ASN A 20 -5.50 -7.75 3.55
C ASN A 20 -6.67 -6.81 3.26
N VAL A 21 -7.72 -7.33 2.63
CA VAL A 21 -8.96 -6.55 2.40
C VAL A 21 -9.57 -6.15 3.75
N GLY A 22 -9.87 -4.87 3.92
CA GLY A 22 -10.35 -4.26 5.16
C GLY A 22 -9.23 -3.74 6.07
N ASP A 23 -7.96 -4.07 5.81
CA ASP A 23 -6.85 -3.60 6.64
C ASP A 23 -6.54 -2.12 6.37
N THR A 24 -6.14 -1.42 7.43
CA THR A 24 -5.35 -0.20 7.37
C THR A 24 -4.05 -0.42 8.14
N LYS A 25 -2.90 -0.18 7.49
CA LYS A 25 -1.57 -0.37 8.09
C LYS A 25 -0.69 0.83 7.85
N VAL A 26 0.39 0.92 8.63
CA VAL A 26 1.41 1.95 8.44
C VAL A 26 2.05 1.79 7.06
N LEU A 27 2.15 2.88 6.30
CA LEU A 27 2.91 2.94 5.06
C LEU A 27 4.36 3.27 5.40
N LYS A 28 5.31 2.48 4.89
CA LYS A 28 6.74 2.68 5.13
C LYS A 28 7.48 2.90 3.82
N TRP A 29 8.64 3.51 3.93
CA TRP A 29 9.60 3.56 2.83
C TRP A 29 9.91 2.15 2.34
N GLY A 30 9.77 1.97 1.02
CA GLY A 30 10.03 0.74 0.31
C GLY A 30 11.43 0.73 -0.31
N GLY A 31 11.68 -0.32 -1.06
CA GLY A 31 12.90 -0.50 -1.83
C GLY A 31 12.75 -1.71 -2.74
N TYR A 32 13.77 -1.98 -3.55
CA TYR A 32 13.71 -3.07 -4.52
C TYR A 32 13.29 -4.41 -3.88
N GLY A 33 12.28 -5.07 -4.46
CA GLY A 33 11.78 -6.37 -4.00
C GLY A 33 11.03 -6.35 -2.67
N LYS A 34 10.55 -5.19 -2.20
CA LYS A 34 9.77 -5.07 -0.95
C LYS A 34 8.27 -5.00 -1.22
N ASP A 35 7.76 -5.92 -2.03
CA ASP A 35 6.33 -6.00 -2.33
C ASP A 35 5.47 -6.24 -1.09
N THR A 36 4.30 -5.58 -1.06
CA THR A 36 3.20 -5.92 -0.16
C THR A 36 2.39 -7.08 -0.76
N LYS A 37 2.17 -8.12 0.05
CA LYS A 37 1.29 -9.24 -0.25
C LYS A 37 -0.13 -8.96 0.24
N SER A 38 -1.12 -9.32 -0.57
CA SER A 38 -2.54 -9.25 -0.23
C SER A 38 -3.23 -10.55 -0.59
N THR A 39 -4.14 -10.99 0.27
CA THR A 39 -5.06 -12.10 -0.03
C THR A 39 -6.41 -11.49 -0.39
N ILE A 40 -6.91 -11.81 -1.59
CA ILE A 40 -8.22 -11.39 -2.08
C ILE A 40 -8.96 -12.67 -2.49
N GLU A 41 -10.00 -13.04 -1.75
CA GLU A 41 -10.72 -14.31 -1.95
C GLU A 41 -11.87 -14.19 -2.96
N VAL A 42 -12.41 -12.98 -3.12
CA VAL A 42 -13.57 -12.70 -3.98
C VAL A 42 -13.11 -11.84 -5.16
N ALA A 43 -13.50 -12.21 -6.38
CA ALA A 43 -13.23 -11.37 -7.54
C ALA A 43 -14.08 -10.10 -7.49
N GLY A 44 -13.50 -8.96 -7.81
CA GLY A 44 -14.21 -7.68 -7.74
C GLY A 44 -13.30 -6.48 -7.96
N LYS A 45 -13.87 -5.29 -7.71
CA LYS A 45 -13.12 -4.03 -7.73
C LYS A 45 -12.69 -3.69 -6.31
N TYR A 46 -11.45 -3.23 -6.20
CA TYR A 46 -10.83 -2.87 -4.93
C TYR A 46 -10.18 -1.50 -5.07
N VAL A 47 -10.25 -0.72 -4.01
CA VAL A 47 -9.55 0.55 -3.87
C VAL A 47 -8.39 0.39 -2.90
N TRP A 48 -7.23 0.82 -3.35
CA TRP A 48 -6.10 1.02 -2.47
C TRP A 48 -5.94 2.51 -2.20
N SER A 49 -5.86 2.87 -0.93
CA SER A 49 -5.66 4.26 -0.50
C SER A 49 -4.30 4.38 0.17
N VAL A 50 -3.52 5.38 -0.21
CA VAL A 50 -2.27 5.77 0.45
C VAL A 50 -2.43 7.15 1.05
N LYS A 51 -1.95 7.34 2.28
CA LYS A 51 -2.02 8.60 3.01
C LYS A 51 -0.61 9.09 3.33
N PHE A 52 -0.37 10.35 3.03
CA PHE A 52 0.84 11.09 3.39
C PHE A 52 0.47 12.26 4.31
N ASP A 53 1.43 12.75 5.09
CA ASP A 53 1.28 14.01 5.84
C ASP A 53 1.57 15.22 4.94
N GLU A 54 1.43 16.42 5.50
CA GLU A 54 1.71 17.69 4.82
C GLU A 54 3.18 17.83 4.38
N LYS A 55 4.08 17.04 4.95
CA LYS A 55 5.51 16.98 4.63
C LYS A 55 5.86 15.81 3.70
N ALA A 56 4.84 15.18 3.10
CA ALA A 56 4.97 14.00 2.24
C ALA A 56 5.56 12.75 2.92
N ASN A 57 5.54 12.66 4.25
CA ASN A 57 5.90 11.43 4.95
C ASN A 57 4.78 10.40 4.79
N PRO A 58 5.11 9.12 4.52
CA PRO A 58 4.10 8.07 4.44
C PRO A 58 3.48 7.81 5.81
N ILE A 59 2.15 7.80 5.88
CA ILE A 59 1.39 7.56 7.12
C ILE A 59 0.76 6.17 7.09
N ALA A 60 -0.12 5.93 6.11
CA ALA A 60 -0.99 4.77 6.11
C ALA A 60 -1.31 4.28 4.70
N VAL A 61 -1.64 3.00 4.60
CA VAL A 61 -2.17 2.35 3.42
C VAL A 61 -3.33 1.46 3.81
N SER A 62 -4.38 1.46 3.00
CA SER A 62 -5.57 0.63 3.20
C SER A 62 -6.01 -0.03 1.90
N LEU A 63 -6.56 -1.24 2.01
CA LEU A 63 -7.15 -1.98 0.90
C LEU A 63 -8.61 -2.28 1.21
N ASN A 64 -9.55 -1.79 0.42
CA ASN A 64 -10.98 -2.02 0.63
C ASN A 64 -11.66 -2.49 -0.66
N GLN A 65 -12.69 -3.31 -0.52
CA GLN A 65 -13.55 -3.68 -1.66
C GLN A 65 -14.47 -2.51 -2.01
N CYS A 66 -14.63 -2.24 -3.30
CA CYS A 66 -15.63 -1.29 -3.76
C CYS A 66 -17.03 -1.92 -3.63
N GLN A 67 -17.98 -1.15 -3.11
CA GLN A 67 -19.40 -1.50 -3.13
C GLN A 67 -19.99 -1.27 -4.52
#